data_AF-A0A7K3ER45-F1
#
_entry.id   AF-A0A7K3ER45-F1
#
_cell.length_a   1.000
_cell.length_b   1.000
_cell.length_c   1.000
_cell.angle_alpha   90.00
_cell.angle_beta   90.00
_cell.angle_gamma   90.00
#
_symmetry.space_group_name_H-M   'P 1'
#
loop_
_entity.id
_entity.type
_entity.pdbx_description
1 polymer ?
#
loop_
_entity_poly.entity_id
_entity_poly.type
_entity_poly.pdbx_seq_one_letter_code
_entity_poly.pdbx_strand_id
1 'polypeptide(L)' 'MPRYEYRCRSCGDTFELSRPMAESSAPAACPAGHADTVKLLSTVAVGGSAGASGPAPAPG' A
#
# COMPACT_ATOMS: atom_id res chain seq x y z
N MET A 1 17.08 1.29 -3.62
CA MET A 1 16.02 0.35 -4.05
C MET A 1 14.73 1.12 -4.31
N PRO A 2 13.99 0.81 -5.39
CA PRO A 2 12.65 1.36 -5.59
C PRO A 2 11.70 0.92 -4.48
N ARG A 3 10.82 1.83 -4.05
CA ARG A 3 9.71 1.55 -3.13
C ARG A 3 8.48 1.19 -3.96
N TYR A 4 7.77 0.17 -3.53
CA TYR A 4 6.51 -0.26 -4.12
C TYR A 4 5.43 -0.30 -3.05
N GLU A 5 4.25 0.20 -3.38
CA GLU A 5 3.07 0.08 -2.53
C GLU A 5 2.29 -1.19 -2.82
N TYR A 6 1.80 -1.81 -1.76
CA TYR A 6 0.95 -2.98 -1.79
C TYR A 6 -0.29 -2.72 -0.93
N ARG A 7 -1.45 -3.17 -1.42
CA ARG A 7 -2.68 -3.17 -0.65
C ARG A 7 -3.15 -4.58 -0.39
N CYS A 8 -3.44 -4.89 0.87
CA CYS A 8 -4.08 -6.13 1.27
C CYS A 8 -5.58 -6.05 0.98
N ARG A 9 -6.13 -7.03 0.27
CA ARG A 9 -7.58 -7.11 0.01
C ARG A 9 -8.36 -7.65 1.21
N SER A 10 -7.71 -8.45 2.06
CA SER A 10 -8.38 -9.06 3.23
C SER A 10 -8.65 -8.06 4.35
N CYS A 11 -7.66 -7.23 4.70
CA CYS A 11 -7.81 -6.23 5.77
C CYS A 11 -7.98 -4.79 5.26
N GLY A 12 -7.63 -4.53 4.00
CA GLY A 12 -7.71 -3.19 3.40
C GLY A 12 -6.48 -2.32 3.62
N ASP A 13 -5.51 -2.77 4.43
CA ASP A 13 -4.29 -2.03 4.75
C ASP A 13 -3.38 -1.84 3.54
N THR A 14 -2.69 -0.69 3.52
CA THR A 14 -1.68 -0.35 2.51
C THR A 14 -0.31 -0.27 3.17
N PHE A 15 0.71 -0.84 2.53
CA PHE A 15 2.06 -0.89 3.06
C PHE A 15 3.10 -0.76 1.93
N GLU A 16 4.27 -0.23 2.28
CA GLU A 16 5.38 -0.02 1.36
C GLU A 16 6.48 -1.06 1.56
N LEU A 17 7.02 -1.56 0.46
CA LEU A 17 8.16 -2.47 0.45
C LEU A 17 9.24 -1.95 -0.49
N SER A 18 10.46 -1.89 0.02
CA SER A 18 11.64 -1.54 -0.78
C SER A 18 12.23 -2.83 -1.35
N ARG A 19 12.02 -3.10 -2.65
CA ARG A 19 12.46 -4.34 -3.32
C ARG A 19 13.33 -4.05 -4.53
N PRO A 20 14.29 -4.92 -4.88
CA PRO A 20 14.96 -4.85 -6.18
C PRO A 20 13.94 -5.02 -7.32
N MET A 21 14.23 -4.40 -8.46
CA MET A 21 13.32 -4.37 -9.61
C MET A 21 12.97 -5.78 -10.12
N ALA A 22 13.90 -6.73 -9.97
CA ALA A 22 13.71 -8.16 -10.29
C ALA A 22 12.60 -8.83 -9.46
N GLU A 23 12.35 -8.35 -8.24
CA GLU A 23 11.31 -8.89 -7.35
C GLU A 23 9.99 -8.09 -7.41
N SER A 24 9.86 -7.15 -8.35
CA SER A 24 8.67 -6.30 -8.45
C SER A 24 7.39 -7.08 -8.78
N SER A 25 7.50 -8.29 -9.35
CA SER A 25 6.36 -9.17 -9.63
C SER A 25 6.14 -10.24 -8.54
N ALA A 26 6.99 -10.30 -7.52
CA ALA A 26 6.83 -11.28 -6.46
C ALA A 26 5.70 -10.87 -5.51
N PRO A 27 4.89 -11.82 -5.02
CA PRO A 27 3.85 -11.56 -4.04
C PRO A 27 4.45 -10.98 -2.76
N ALA A 28 3.69 -10.11 -2.08
CA ALA A 28 4.07 -9.54 -0.80
C ALA A 28 3.14 -10.08 0.30
N ALA A 29 3.69 -10.62 1.38
CA ALA A 29 2.87 -10.98 2.53
C ALA A 29 2.43 -9.70 3.26
N CYS A 30 1.14 -9.61 3.58
CA CYS A 30 0.66 -8.55 4.45
C CYS A 30 1.27 -8.74 5.85
N PRO A 31 1.69 -7.66 6.56
CA PRO A 31 2.22 -7.77 7.93
C PRO A 31 1.24 -8.39 8.94
N ALA A 32 -0.06 -8.42 8.62
CA ALA A 32 -1.09 -9.10 9.39
C ALA A 32 -1.20 -10.62 9.10
N GLY A 33 -0.41 -11.16 8.16
CA GLY A 33 -0.38 -12.59 7.81
C GLY A 33 -1.24 -13.00 6.61
N HIS A 34 -1.83 -12.05 5.88
CA HIS A 34 -2.62 -12.34 4.68
C HIS A 34 -1.76 -12.54 3.42
N ALA A 35 -2.17 -13.45 2.54
CA ALA A 35 -1.55 -13.68 1.24
C ALA A 35 -2.19 -12.87 0.10
N ASP A 36 -3.39 -12.33 0.30
CA ASP A 36 -4.18 -11.64 -0.73
C ASP A 36 -3.79 -10.16 -0.82
N THR A 37 -2.62 -9.90 -1.41
CA THR A 37 -2.11 -8.55 -1.63
C THR A 37 -1.95 -8.25 -3.11
N VAL A 38 -2.19 -7.00 -3.48
CA VAL A 38 -2.00 -6.52 -4.84
C VAL A 38 -1.02 -5.37 -4.84
N LYS A 39 -0.09 -5.39 -5.80
CA LYS A 39 0.82 -4.27 -6.02
C LYS A 39 0.03 -3.13 -6.65
N LEU A 40 0.06 -1.96 -6.01
CA LEU A 40 -0.50 -0.76 -6.60
C LEU A 40 0.51 -0.22 -7.62
N LEU A 41 0.06 -0.03 -8.86
CA LEU A 41 0.87 0.64 -9.88
C LEU A 41 0.89 2.12 -9.50
N SER A 42 1.95 2.56 -8.83
CA SER A 42 2.11 3.93 -8.35
C SER A 42 2.08 4.89 -9.55
N THR A 43 0.91 5.44 -9.84
CA THR A 43 0.66 6.49 -10.84
C THR A 43 0.64 7.87 -10.18
N VAL A 44 0.99 7.96 -8.90
CA VAL A 44 0.98 9.22 -8.15
C VAL A 44 2.39 9.79 -8.11
N ALA A 45 2.81 10.35 -9.23
CA ALA A 45 3.86 11.36 -9.26
C ALA A 45 3.39 12.54 -10.11
N VAL A 46 2.43 13.32 -9.59
CA VAL A 46 2.44 14.79 -9.61
C VAL A 46 1.12 15.35 -9.03
N GLY A 47 1.20 16.07 -7.91
CA GLY A 47 0.18 17.04 -7.49
C GLY A 47 -0.66 16.67 -6.25
N GLY A 48 -0.44 17.40 -5.15
CA GLY A 48 -1.51 17.73 -4.20
C GLY A 48 -1.65 16.82 -2.97
N SER A 49 -1.25 17.37 -1.82
CA SER A 49 -2.00 17.43 -0.55
C SER A 49 -2.99 16.31 -0.17
N ALA A 50 -2.86 15.88 1.10
CA ALA A 50 -3.86 15.31 2.00
C ALA A 50 -4.08 13.78 1.95
N GLY A 51 -3.87 13.16 3.11
CA GLY A 51 -4.19 11.77 3.37
C GLY A 51 -3.75 11.28 4.74
N ALA A 52 -3.86 12.12 5.78
CA ALA A 52 -3.78 11.65 7.15
C ALA A 52 -4.96 10.69 7.37
N SER A 53 -4.69 9.38 7.37
CA SER A 53 -5.65 8.37 7.82
C SER A 53 -5.68 8.41 9.36
N GLY A 54 -6.31 9.44 9.90
CA GLY A 54 -6.74 9.51 11.29
C GLY A 54 -8.27 9.33 11.35
N PRO A 55 -8.81 8.63 12.37
CA PRO A 55 -10.23 8.27 12.42
C PRO A 55 -11.13 9.52 12.43
N ALA A 56 -12.15 9.54 11.58
CA ALA A 56 -13.14 10.61 11.51
C ALA A 56 -14.07 10.57 12.75
N PRO A 57 -14.27 11.68 13.50
CA PRO A 57 -15.36 11.78 14.45
C PRO A 57 -16.69 12.03 13.72
N ALA A 58 -17.75 11.37 14.19
CA ALA A 58 -19.11 11.45 13.67
C ALA A 58 -19.74 12.85 13.88
N PRO A 59 -20.65 13.30 13.01
CA PRO A 59 -21.40 14.54 13.24
C PRO A 59 -22.49 14.33 14.29
N GLY A 60 -22.63 15.30 15.19
CA GLY A 60 -23.74 15.42 16.15
C GLY A 60 -24.94 16.15 15.57
#